data_AF-A0A9P6W106-F1
#
_entry.id   AF-A0A9P6W106-F1
#
_cell.length_a   1.000
_cell.length_b   1.000
_cell.length_c   1.000
_cell.angle_alpha   90.00
_cell.angle_beta   90.00
_cell.angle_gamma   90.00
#
_symmetry.space_group_name_H-M   'P 1'
#
loop_
_entity.id
_entity.type
_entity.pdbx_description
1 polymer ?
#
loop_
_entity_poly.entity_id
_entity_poly.type
_entity_poly.pdbx_seq_one_letter_code
_entity_poly.pdbx_strand_id
1 'polypeptide(L)'
;MSVMANKGAACGCCSPQATSTGARVFGAMKGASDGGIFYPALRAAFPGSKELDAETLQSYIYGAHVEDEERFRKQFAKFLEDDVSSEDIEDMFREAHEKIREDPTYTKTDKADLAKWKEASKKTHPKKLSVAECRARTEQKKQEFYASKE
;
A
#
# COMPACT_ATOMS: atom_id res chain seq x y z
N MET A 1 -27.69 -28.25 -17.34
CA MET A 1 -26.35 -28.48 -16.76
C MET A 1 -25.86 -27.16 -16.19
N SER A 2 -25.97 -27.02 -14.87
CA SER A 2 -25.62 -25.80 -14.15
C SER A 2 -24.11 -25.71 -14.01
N VAL A 3 -23.53 -24.59 -14.47
CA VAL A 3 -22.10 -24.30 -14.37
C VAL A 3 -21.80 -24.06 -12.88
N MET A 4 -21.17 -25.03 -12.23
CA MET A 4 -20.64 -24.88 -10.89
C MET A 4 -19.49 -23.87 -10.94
N ALA A 5 -19.81 -22.62 -10.57
CA ALA A 5 -18.81 -21.62 -10.26
C ALA A 5 -17.95 -22.15 -9.12
N ASN A 6 -16.70 -22.45 -9.46
CA ASN A 6 -15.66 -22.88 -8.53
C ASN A 6 -15.43 -21.72 -7.56
N LYS A 7 -15.98 -21.81 -6.34
CA LYS A 7 -15.74 -20.84 -5.27
C LYS A 7 -14.29 -20.97 -4.86
N GLY A 8 -13.44 -20.13 -5.45
CA GLY A 8 -12.06 -19.96 -5.03
C GLY A 8 -12.04 -19.64 -3.54
N ALA A 9 -11.27 -20.44 -2.78
CA ALA A 9 -10.98 -20.18 -1.39
C ALA A 9 -10.23 -18.84 -1.29
N ALA A 10 -10.98 -17.77 -1.01
CA ALA A 10 -10.39 -16.50 -0.64
C ALA A 10 -9.84 -16.64 0.78
N CYS A 11 -8.53 -16.43 0.98
CA CYS A 11 -8.05 -16.03 2.30
C CYS A 11 -8.83 -14.79 2.69
N GLY A 12 -9.50 -14.79 3.85
CA GLY A 12 -10.28 -13.67 4.36
C GLY A 12 -9.48 -12.39 4.65
N CYS A 13 -8.22 -12.36 4.23
CA CYS A 13 -7.24 -11.30 4.41
C CYS A 13 -6.97 -10.50 3.12
N CYS A 14 -7.38 -11.00 1.94
CA CYS A 14 -7.19 -10.29 0.68
C CYS A 14 -8.23 -9.17 0.59
N SER A 15 -7.76 -7.92 0.64
CA SER A 15 -8.51 -6.70 0.30
C SER A 15 -9.09 -6.80 -1.14
N PRO A 16 -9.86 -5.82 -1.68
CA PRO A 16 -10.63 -6.01 -2.95
C PRO A 16 -9.76 -6.16 -4.23
N GLN A 17 -8.49 -6.48 -4.09
CA GLN A 17 -7.59 -6.81 -5.18
C GLN A 17 -7.96 -8.18 -5.78
N ALA A 18 -8.11 -8.20 -7.11
CA ALA A 18 -8.37 -9.43 -7.84
C ALA A 18 -7.20 -10.41 -7.68
N THR A 19 -7.53 -11.69 -7.48
CA THR A 19 -6.54 -12.78 -7.44
C THR A 19 -6.10 -13.12 -8.86
N SER A 20 -5.06 -12.43 -9.35
CA SER A 20 -4.43 -12.70 -10.64
C SER A 20 -3.05 -13.34 -10.47
N THR A 21 -2.64 -14.17 -11.42
CA THR A 21 -1.27 -14.71 -11.48
C THR A 21 -0.26 -13.57 -11.54
N GLY A 22 0.75 -13.59 -10.67
CA GLY A 22 1.77 -12.53 -10.60
C GLY A 22 1.37 -11.28 -9.81
N ALA A 23 0.26 -11.30 -9.04
CA ALA A 23 -0.07 -10.19 -8.16
C ALA A 23 0.97 -10.02 -7.03
N ARG A 24 1.32 -8.78 -6.69
CA ARG A 24 2.34 -8.45 -5.67
C ARG A 24 2.00 -8.94 -4.26
N VAL A 25 0.72 -9.18 -3.96
CA VAL A 25 0.26 -9.80 -2.70
C VAL A 25 0.88 -11.19 -2.52
N PHE A 26 1.05 -11.92 -3.62
CA PHE A 26 1.69 -13.24 -3.59
C PHE A 26 3.21 -13.16 -3.42
N GLY A 27 3.84 -12.04 -3.78
CA GLY A 27 5.26 -11.77 -3.46
C GLY A 27 5.48 -11.60 -1.95
N ALA A 28 4.63 -10.82 -1.27
CA ALA A 28 4.68 -10.69 0.18
C ALA A 28 4.43 -12.03 0.90
N MET A 29 3.48 -12.83 0.38
CA MET A 29 3.20 -14.17 0.89
C MET A 29 4.39 -15.13 0.70
N LYS A 30 5.11 -15.03 -0.42
CA LYS A 30 6.35 -15.79 -0.65
C LYS A 30 7.44 -15.37 0.35
N GLY A 31 7.64 -14.07 0.57
CA GLY A 31 8.56 -13.57 1.58
C GLY A 31 8.22 -14.06 3.00
N ALA A 32 6.94 -14.09 3.38
CA ALA A 32 6.51 -14.66 4.66
C ALA A 32 6.77 -16.17 4.76
N SER A 33 6.53 -16.90 3.66
CA SER A 33 6.84 -18.33 3.58
C SER A 33 8.34 -18.61 3.69
N ASP A 34 9.19 -17.78 3.06
CA ASP A 34 10.65 -17.90 3.14
C ASP A 34 11.19 -17.44 4.50
N GLY A 35 10.44 -16.60 5.21
CA GLY A 35 10.66 -16.24 6.61
C GLY A 35 10.19 -17.28 7.64
N GLY A 36 9.71 -18.45 7.20
CA GLY A 36 9.35 -19.58 8.07
C GLY A 36 7.88 -19.65 8.49
N ILE A 37 7.00 -18.79 7.96
CA ILE A 37 5.56 -18.86 8.22
C ILE A 37 4.91 -19.84 7.24
N PHE A 38 4.33 -20.92 7.75
CA PHE A 38 3.66 -21.91 6.92
C PHE A 38 2.31 -21.41 6.37
N TYR A 39 2.14 -21.44 5.04
CA TYR A 39 0.89 -21.15 4.36
C TYR A 39 0.42 -22.35 3.50
N PRO A 40 -0.84 -22.80 3.61
CA PRO A 40 -1.34 -23.91 2.80
C PRO A 40 -1.43 -23.53 1.31
N ALA A 41 -0.89 -24.40 0.44
CA ALA A 41 -0.30 -24.08 -0.86
C ALA A 41 -1.15 -23.30 -1.89
N LEU A 42 -0.50 -22.29 -2.51
CA LEU A 42 -1.01 -21.43 -3.59
C LEU A 42 -0.11 -21.45 -4.84
N ARG A 43 0.41 -22.64 -5.19
CA ARG A 43 1.45 -22.84 -6.21
C ARG A 43 1.10 -22.26 -7.59
N ALA A 44 -0.19 -22.10 -7.88
CA ALA A 44 -0.73 -21.61 -9.14
C ALA A 44 -0.79 -20.07 -9.27
N ALA A 45 -0.46 -19.31 -8.22
CA ALA A 45 -0.58 -17.84 -8.23
C ALA A 45 0.74 -17.11 -8.54
N PHE A 46 1.85 -17.83 -8.58
CA PHE A 46 3.18 -17.28 -8.87
C PHE A 46 3.39 -17.02 -10.37
N PRO A 47 4.26 -16.05 -10.73
CA PRO A 47 4.69 -15.87 -12.12
C PRO A 47 5.39 -17.13 -12.63
N GLY A 48 5.12 -17.52 -13.87
CA GLY A 48 5.48 -18.84 -14.42
C GLY A 48 4.22 -19.64 -14.74
N SER A 49 3.91 -19.81 -16.02
CA SER A 49 2.66 -20.45 -16.46
C SER A 49 2.63 -21.92 -16.11
N LYS A 50 1.72 -22.34 -15.22
CA LYS A 50 1.36 -23.73 -14.82
C LYS A 50 2.48 -24.60 -14.23
N GLU A 51 3.73 -24.38 -14.60
CA GLU A 51 4.93 -24.95 -13.99
C GLU A 51 5.71 -23.81 -13.33
N LEU A 52 6.14 -24.03 -12.08
CA LEU A 52 6.92 -23.05 -11.34
C LEU A 52 8.31 -22.93 -11.98
N ASP A 53 8.50 -21.92 -12.80
CA ASP A 53 9.85 -21.54 -13.20
C ASP A 53 10.51 -20.75 -12.06
N ALA A 54 11.50 -21.38 -11.42
CA ALA A 54 12.21 -20.80 -10.30
C ALA A 54 13.08 -19.60 -10.72
N GLU A 55 13.57 -19.61 -11.96
CA GLU A 55 14.43 -18.54 -12.50
C GLU A 55 13.60 -17.26 -12.71
N THR A 56 12.44 -17.38 -13.36
CA THR A 56 11.50 -16.26 -13.47
C THR A 56 11.03 -15.77 -12.10
N LEU A 57 10.75 -16.66 -11.14
CA LEU A 57 10.36 -16.19 -9.80
C LEU A 57 11.49 -15.42 -9.12
N GLN A 58 12.74 -15.89 -9.25
CA GLN A 58 13.91 -15.24 -8.69
C GLN A 58 14.16 -13.86 -9.31
N SER A 59 14.04 -13.73 -10.63
CA SER A 59 14.19 -12.44 -11.32
C SER A 59 13.14 -11.41 -10.90
N TYR A 60 11.93 -11.86 -10.56
CA TYR A 60 10.89 -10.99 -9.99
C TYR A 60 11.16 -10.58 -8.54
N ILE A 61 11.84 -11.41 -7.75
CA ILE A 61 12.22 -11.10 -6.36
C ILE A 61 13.30 -10.02 -6.34
N TYR A 62 14.33 -10.16 -7.18
CA TYR A 62 15.46 -9.22 -7.24
C TYR A 62 15.24 -8.03 -8.16
N GLY A 63 14.09 -7.94 -8.84
CA GLY A 63 13.73 -6.75 -9.61
C GLY A 63 14.31 -6.69 -11.03
N ALA A 64 14.81 -7.79 -11.59
CA ALA A 64 15.40 -7.82 -12.95
C ALA A 64 14.41 -7.47 -14.09
N HIS A 65 13.12 -7.32 -13.78
CA HIS A 65 12.12 -6.80 -14.73
C HIS A 65 12.17 -5.26 -14.87
N VAL A 66 13.05 -4.59 -14.13
CA VAL A 66 13.21 -3.13 -14.10
C VAL A 66 14.35 -2.64 -15.02
N GLU A 67 15.09 -3.57 -15.66
CA GLU A 67 16.29 -3.38 -16.50
C GLU A 67 16.14 -2.57 -17.81
N ASP A 68 14.97 -1.99 -18.11
CA ASP A 68 14.79 -1.22 -19.35
C ASP A 68 15.32 0.22 -19.17
N GLU A 69 16.57 0.48 -19.61
CA GLU A 69 17.28 1.75 -19.47
C GLU A 69 16.47 2.98 -19.93
N GLU A 70 15.69 2.87 -21.03
CA GLU A 70 14.96 4.01 -21.57
C GLU A 70 13.77 4.40 -20.66
N ARG A 71 13.11 3.39 -20.08
CA ARG A 71 12.08 3.59 -19.06
C ARG A 71 12.69 4.00 -17.74
N PHE A 72 13.89 3.50 -17.45
CA PHE A 72 14.55 3.72 -16.18
C PHE A 72 14.82 5.21 -15.96
N ARG A 73 15.44 5.86 -16.95
CA ARG A 73 15.73 7.30 -16.89
C ARG A 73 14.49 8.18 -16.77
N LYS A 74 13.35 7.74 -17.32
CA LYS A 74 12.09 8.51 -17.26
C LYS A 74 11.36 8.36 -15.92
N GLN A 75 11.42 7.18 -15.31
CA GLN A 75 10.59 6.83 -14.14
C GLN A 75 11.35 6.95 -12.81
N PHE A 76 12.66 6.76 -12.80
CA PHE A 76 13.47 6.66 -11.59
C PHE A 76 14.43 7.84 -11.40
N ALA A 77 13.91 9.08 -11.53
CA ALA A 77 14.71 10.29 -11.33
C ALA A 77 15.41 10.34 -9.96
N LYS A 78 14.76 9.84 -8.89
CA LYS A 78 15.35 9.80 -7.54
C LYS A 78 16.47 8.77 -7.38
N PHE A 79 16.40 7.63 -8.08
CA PHE A 79 17.47 6.63 -8.03
C PHE A 79 18.73 7.16 -8.72
N LEU A 80 18.56 7.96 -9.78
CA LEU A 80 19.67 8.66 -10.42
C LEU A 80 20.26 9.77 -9.54
N GLU A 81 19.47 10.38 -8.64
CA GLU A 81 19.98 11.34 -7.64
C GLU A 81 20.80 10.63 -6.54
N ASP A 82 20.44 9.38 -6.21
CA ASP A 82 21.11 8.55 -5.22
C ASP A 82 22.24 7.68 -5.81
N ASP A 83 22.63 7.89 -7.07
CA ASP A 83 23.64 7.15 -7.83
C ASP A 83 23.40 5.62 -7.90
N VAL A 84 22.14 5.19 -7.90
CA VAL A 84 21.74 3.77 -8.01
C VAL A 84 21.37 3.43 -9.46
N SER A 85 22.14 2.53 -10.07
CA SER A 85 21.89 2.03 -11.43
C SER A 85 20.98 0.78 -11.42
N SER A 86 20.59 0.29 -12.60
CA SER A 86 19.73 -0.90 -12.69
C SER A 86 20.39 -2.15 -12.12
N GLU A 87 21.70 -2.31 -12.36
CA GLU A 87 22.48 -3.45 -11.91
C GLU A 87 22.59 -3.49 -10.37
N ASP A 88 22.59 -2.32 -9.72
CA ASP A 88 22.70 -2.19 -8.26
C ASP A 88 21.41 -2.58 -7.51
N ILE A 89 20.29 -2.73 -8.21
CA ILE A 89 18.98 -3.02 -7.60
C ILE A 89 18.96 -4.43 -6.99
N GLU A 90 19.55 -5.41 -7.67
CA GLU A 90 19.61 -6.79 -7.16
C GLU A 90 20.39 -6.86 -5.85
N ASP A 91 21.56 -6.22 -5.80
CA ASP A 91 22.43 -6.21 -4.63
C ASP A 91 21.80 -5.46 -3.46
N MET A 92 21.12 -4.34 -3.73
CA MET A 92 20.37 -3.59 -2.72
C MET A 92 19.31 -4.47 -2.04
N PHE A 93 18.56 -5.27 -2.78
CA PHE A 93 17.55 -6.18 -2.22
C PHE A 93 18.17 -7.34 -1.44
N ARG A 94 19.31 -7.87 -1.91
CA ARG A 94 20.06 -8.92 -1.22
C ARG A 94 20.54 -8.45 0.16
N GLU A 95 21.19 -7.29 0.21
CA GLU A 95 21.64 -6.68 1.47
C GLU A 95 20.47 -6.37 2.40
N ALA A 96 19.34 -5.90 1.87
CA ALA A 96 18.15 -5.63 2.67
C ALA A 96 17.63 -6.91 3.33
N HIS A 97 17.62 -8.04 2.63
CA HIS A 97 17.22 -9.33 3.19
C HIS A 97 18.15 -9.82 4.30
N GLU A 98 19.46 -9.59 4.18
CA GLU A 98 20.44 -9.91 5.23
C GLU A 98 20.19 -9.06 6.48
N LYS A 99 20.08 -7.73 6.31
CA LYS A 99 19.80 -6.78 7.40
C LYS A 99 18.50 -7.10 8.15
N ILE A 100 17.43 -7.49 7.44
CA ILE A 100 16.15 -7.88 8.06
C ILE A 100 16.28 -9.19 8.87
N ARG A 101 17.14 -10.12 8.44
CA ARG A 101 17.36 -11.39 9.16
C ARG A 101 18.22 -11.19 10.40
N GLU A 102 19.15 -10.24 10.37
CA GLU A 102 20.00 -9.88 11.52
C GLU A 102 19.19 -9.19 12.63
N ASP A 103 18.39 -8.17 12.29
CA ASP A 103 17.55 -7.45 13.25
C ASP A 103 16.09 -7.34 12.77
N PRO A 104 15.23 -8.31 13.12
CA PRO A 104 13.80 -8.27 12.78
C PRO A 104 12.99 -7.34 13.71
N THR A 105 13.63 -6.58 14.61
CA THR A 105 12.91 -5.78 15.60
C THR A 105 12.38 -4.47 15.00
N TYR A 106 11.14 -4.12 15.34
CA TYR A 106 10.52 -2.89 14.87
C TYR A 106 10.95 -1.69 15.73
N THR A 107 11.64 -0.74 15.12
CA THR A 107 11.97 0.55 15.73
C THR A 107 10.86 1.58 15.45
N LYS A 108 10.37 2.24 16.49
CA LYS A 108 9.36 3.31 16.36
C LYS A 108 10.06 4.60 15.94
N THR A 109 9.48 5.31 14.99
CA THR A 109 9.95 6.65 14.64
C THR A 109 9.67 7.66 15.75
N ASP A 110 10.59 8.60 15.94
CA ASP A 110 10.44 9.68 16.92
C ASP A 110 9.37 10.67 16.46
N LYS A 111 8.22 10.66 17.14
CA LYS A 111 7.09 11.56 16.86
C LYS A 111 7.16 12.84 17.70
N ALA A 112 8.33 13.47 17.74
CA ALA A 112 8.59 14.63 18.60
C ALA A 112 7.58 15.78 18.40
N ASP A 113 7.16 16.03 17.15
CA ASP A 113 6.27 17.14 16.81
C ASP A 113 4.78 16.80 16.83
N LEU A 114 4.37 15.62 17.32
CA LEU A 114 2.97 15.16 17.24
C LEU A 114 1.97 16.17 17.84
N ALA A 115 2.37 16.90 18.87
CA ALA A 115 1.57 17.96 19.47
C ALA A 115 1.36 19.16 18.52
N LYS A 116 2.42 19.58 17.83
CA LYS A 116 2.37 20.67 16.82
C LYS A 116 1.46 20.29 15.66
N TRP A 117 1.57 19.05 15.16
CA TRP A 117 0.71 18.52 14.10
C TRP A 117 -0.76 18.46 14.51
N LYS A 118 -1.06 18.03 15.75
CA LYS A 118 -2.42 18.02 16.30
C LYS A 118 -3.00 19.43 16.42
N GLU A 119 -2.20 20.40 16.84
CA GLU A 119 -2.66 21.79 16.93
C GLU A 119 -2.89 22.41 15.54
N ALA A 120 -1.99 22.18 14.58
CA ALA A 120 -2.15 22.62 13.21
C ALA A 120 -3.42 22.02 12.56
N SER A 121 -3.67 20.72 12.77
CA SER A 121 -4.87 20.04 12.27
C SER A 121 -6.17 20.60 12.89
N LYS A 122 -6.16 20.97 14.18
CA LYS A 122 -7.31 21.61 14.83
C LYS A 122 -7.65 22.99 14.24
N LYS A 123 -6.69 23.69 13.64
CA LYS A 123 -6.90 24.99 13.00
C LYS A 123 -7.59 24.86 11.65
N THR A 124 -7.32 23.79 10.89
CA THR A 124 -7.87 23.56 9.55
C THR A 124 -9.21 22.84 9.56
N HIS A 125 -9.50 22.03 10.59
CA HIS A 125 -10.79 21.35 10.71
C HIS A 125 -11.86 22.23 11.37
N PRO A 126 -12.94 22.59 10.65
CA PRO A 126 -14.00 23.39 11.23
C PRO A 126 -14.69 22.64 12.37
N LYS A 127 -14.97 23.35 13.46
CA LYS A 127 -15.77 22.81 14.56
C LYS A 127 -17.23 22.75 14.14
N LYS A 128 -17.93 21.70 14.58
CA LYS A 128 -19.38 21.61 14.41
C LYS A 128 -20.05 22.69 15.27
N LEU A 129 -21.05 23.36 14.70
CA LEU A 129 -21.90 24.32 15.42
C LEU A 129 -22.61 23.62 16.58
N SER A 130 -22.75 24.32 17.69
CA SER A 130 -23.57 23.88 18.81
C SER A 130 -25.07 23.98 18.48
N VAL A 131 -25.90 23.30 19.26
CA VAL A 131 -27.36 23.31 19.07
C VAL A 131 -27.94 24.73 19.26
N ALA A 132 -27.39 25.51 20.20
CA ALA A 132 -27.82 26.88 20.44
C ALA A 132 -27.50 27.80 19.24
N GLU A 133 -26.28 27.71 18.70
CA GLU A 133 -25.86 28.48 17.52
C GLU A 133 -26.67 28.09 16.28
N CYS A 134 -26.98 26.79 16.12
CA CYS A 134 -27.86 26.32 15.06
C CYS A 134 -29.26 26.92 15.17
N ARG A 135 -29.86 26.96 16.37
CA ARG A 135 -31.20 27.55 16.60
C ARG A 135 -31.20 29.05 16.32
N ALA A 136 -30.22 29.78 16.83
CA ALA A 136 -30.07 31.22 16.58
C ALA A 136 -29.91 31.52 15.08
N ARG A 137 -29.10 30.73 14.35
CA ARG A 137 -28.95 30.86 12.90
C ARG A 137 -30.27 30.57 12.16
N THR A 138 -31.08 29.63 12.63
CA THR A 138 -32.40 29.36 12.06
C THR A 138 -33.37 30.52 12.28
N GLU A 139 -33.37 31.12 13.47
CA GLU A 139 -34.22 32.27 13.81
C GLU A 139 -33.85 33.52 13.01
N GLN A 140 -32.55 33.83 12.89
CA GLN A 140 -32.04 34.92 12.04
C GLN A 140 -32.46 34.74 10.58
N LYS A 141 -32.26 33.53 10.01
CA LYS A 141 -32.69 33.23 8.65
C LYS A 141 -34.20 33.35 8.43
N LYS A 142 -35.00 32.97 9.43
CA LYS A 142 -36.46 33.15 9.38
C LYS A 142 -36.83 34.64 9.36
N GLN A 143 -36.21 35.44 10.23
CA GLN A 143 -36.46 36.88 10.31
C GLN A 143 -36.06 37.59 9.00
N GLU A 144 -34.88 37.30 8.46
CA GLU A 144 -34.44 37.81 7.15
C GLU A 144 -35.41 37.44 6.03
N PHE A 145 -35.89 36.18 6.02
CA PHE A 145 -36.86 35.74 5.02
C PHE A 145 -38.19 36.49 5.10
N TYR A 146 -38.74 36.68 6.31
CA TYR A 146 -39.98 37.44 6.49
C TYR A 146 -39.80 38.94 6.20
N ALA A 147 -38.66 39.53 6.55
CA ALA A 147 -38.34 40.92 6.22
C ALA A 147 -38.13 41.16 4.71
N SER A 148 -37.71 40.13 3.95
CA SER A 148 -37.59 40.21 2.49
C SER A 148 -38.92 40.01 1.74
N LYS A 149 -39.97 39.61 2.48
CA LYS A 149 -41.32 39.34 1.96
C LYS A 149 -42.27 40.53 2.13
N GLU A 150 -41.93 41.49 2.99
CA GLU A 150 -42.50 42.83 3.03
C GLU A 150 -41.83 43.74 2.00
#